data_AF-A0A6L9QAX6-F1
#
_entry.id   AF-A0A6L9QAX6-F1
#
_cell.length_a   1.000
_cell.length_b   1.000
_cell.length_c   1.000
_cell.angle_alpha   90.00
_cell.angle_beta   90.00
_cell.angle_gamma   90.00
#
_symmetry.space_group_name_H-M   'P 1'
#
loop_
_entity.id
_entity.type
_entity.pdbx_description
1 polymer ?
#
loop_
_entity_poly.entity_id
_entity_poly.type
_entity_poly.pdbx_seq_one_letter_code
_entity_poly.pdbx_strand_id
1 'polypeptide(L)'
;MVSTCDPETPKGARDRALLLLGFNMMARRSELAALDLADITEHEEGLLVRIRRSKTDQAAAGVEVAIPFGQHAQTCAVRAAAHWRALLEERGMTSGPLLRPVDRHGRIGTERDAAGIARDRLTGKSVSSIVRARAVAACLEHAESYTGHSLRSGAATVAYAARVPVSVIAAHGRWSEKSPVVLGYIRAVDQWQNNPMKGIGL
;
A
#
# COMPACT_ATOMS: atom_id res chain seq x y z
N MET A 1 0.91 -11.70 6.42
CA MET A 1 -0.07 -11.16 5.44
C MET A 1 0.31 -11.46 4.00
N VAL A 2 1.47 -10.99 3.50
CA VAL A 2 1.87 -11.21 2.10
C VAL A 2 1.94 -12.70 1.73
N SER A 3 2.45 -13.54 2.64
CA SER A 3 2.53 -15.00 2.48
C SER A 3 1.18 -15.70 2.30
N THR A 4 0.06 -15.06 2.63
CA THR A 4 -1.28 -15.65 2.45
C THR A 4 -1.86 -15.36 1.07
N CYS A 5 -1.18 -14.53 0.28
CA CYS A 5 -1.60 -14.16 -1.06
C CYS A 5 -1.00 -15.14 -2.08
N ASP A 6 -1.82 -16.01 -2.65
CA ASP A 6 -1.43 -16.90 -3.74
C ASP A 6 -1.23 -16.10 -5.05
N PRO A 7 0.02 -15.91 -5.53
CA PRO A 7 0.31 -15.09 -6.71
C PRO A 7 -0.22 -15.70 -8.01
N GLU A 8 -0.56 -17.00 -8.03
CA GLU A 8 -1.10 -17.67 -9.21
C GLU A 8 -2.60 -17.38 -9.42
N THR A 9 -3.28 -16.88 -8.37
CA THR A 9 -4.67 -16.46 -8.47
C THR A 9 -4.78 -14.95 -8.71
N PRO A 10 -5.71 -14.47 -9.55
CA PRO A 10 -5.94 -13.03 -9.72
C PRO A 10 -6.19 -12.30 -8.40
N LYS A 11 -6.92 -12.92 -7.46
CA LYS A 11 -7.22 -12.34 -6.15
C LYS A 11 -5.96 -12.21 -5.29
N GLY A 12 -5.13 -13.25 -5.24
CA GLY A 12 -3.89 -13.22 -4.45
C GLY A 12 -2.84 -12.30 -5.07
N ALA A 13 -2.67 -12.30 -6.40
CA ALA A 13 -1.81 -11.35 -7.10
C ALA A 13 -2.22 -9.88 -6.81
N ARG A 14 -3.51 -9.57 -6.95
CA ARG A 14 -4.08 -8.24 -6.65
C ARG A 14 -3.87 -7.85 -5.19
N ASP A 15 -4.18 -8.74 -4.25
CA ASP A 15 -4.03 -8.46 -2.81
C ASP A 15 -2.55 -8.26 -2.43
N ARG A 16 -1.65 -9.06 -3.02
CA ARG A 16 -0.20 -8.93 -2.82
C ARG A 16 0.31 -7.58 -3.32
N ALA A 17 -0.07 -7.18 -4.54
CA ALA A 17 0.28 -5.87 -5.07
C ALA A 17 -0.27 -4.73 -4.20
N LEU A 18 -1.54 -4.82 -3.77
CA LEU A 18 -2.19 -3.86 -2.87
C LEU A 18 -1.41 -3.69 -1.56
N LEU A 19 -1.10 -4.79 -0.87
CA LEU A 19 -0.40 -4.74 0.41
C LEU A 19 1.00 -4.14 0.26
N LEU A 20 1.76 -4.57 -0.74
CA LEU A 20 3.15 -4.16 -0.91
C LEU A 20 3.26 -2.72 -1.42
N LEU A 21 2.44 -2.31 -2.39
CA LEU A 21 2.39 -0.91 -2.83
C LEU A 21 1.93 0.00 -1.69
N GLY A 22 0.84 -0.37 -1.00
CA GLY A 22 0.30 0.46 0.07
C GLY A 22 1.26 0.65 1.24
N PHE A 23 2.01 -0.40 1.59
CA PHE A 23 3.05 -0.32 2.62
C PHE A 23 4.22 0.56 2.16
N ASN A 24 4.82 0.28 0.98
CA ASN A 24 5.99 1.01 0.51
C ASN A 24 5.70 2.49 0.21
N MET A 25 4.49 2.82 -0.24
CA MET A 25 4.08 4.21 -0.47
C MET A 25 3.66 4.95 0.81
N MET A 26 3.57 4.25 1.96
CA MET A 26 2.87 4.72 3.16
C MET A 26 1.48 5.29 2.82
N ALA A 27 0.78 4.62 1.89
CA ALA A 27 -0.40 5.15 1.23
C ALA A 27 -1.60 5.26 2.16
N ARG A 28 -2.40 6.31 1.98
CA ARG A 28 -3.77 6.32 2.49
C ARG A 28 -4.61 5.34 1.66
N ARG A 29 -5.59 4.69 2.28
CA ARG A 29 -6.51 3.77 1.59
C ARG A 29 -7.17 4.38 0.34
N SER A 30 -7.47 5.67 0.38
CA SER A 30 -8.08 6.40 -0.74
C SER A 30 -7.09 6.70 -1.87
N GLU A 31 -5.81 6.94 -1.54
CA GLU A 31 -4.74 7.12 -2.54
C GLU A 31 -4.56 5.81 -3.31
N LEU A 32 -4.48 4.70 -2.58
CA LEU A 32 -4.31 3.37 -3.16
C LEU A 32 -5.49 2.95 -4.05
N ALA A 33 -6.72 3.18 -3.57
CA ALA A 33 -7.94 2.97 -4.34
C ALA A 33 -7.97 3.80 -5.63
N ALA A 34 -7.43 5.02 -5.59
CA ALA A 34 -7.45 5.95 -6.71
C ALA A 34 -6.35 5.70 -7.75
N LEU A 35 -5.42 4.76 -7.57
CA LEU A 35 -4.37 4.51 -8.56
C LEU A 35 -4.93 3.94 -9.87
N ASP A 36 -4.48 4.52 -10.97
CA ASP A 36 -4.65 3.99 -12.32
C ASP A 36 -3.35 3.36 -12.83
N LEU A 37 -3.46 2.55 -13.88
CA LEU A 37 -2.29 1.95 -14.54
C LEU A 37 -1.31 3.03 -15.03
N ALA A 38 -1.83 4.17 -15.50
CA ALA A 38 -1.04 5.32 -15.96
C ALA A 38 -0.36 6.09 -14.81
N ASP A 39 -0.72 5.84 -13.55
CA ASP A 39 -0.07 6.46 -12.40
C ASP A 39 1.24 5.72 -12.02
N ILE A 40 1.56 4.60 -12.68
CA ILE A 40 2.76 3.78 -12.42
C ILE A 40 3.75 3.95 -13.58
N THR A 41 4.92 4.50 -13.28
CA THR A 41 6.02 4.64 -14.24
C THR A 41 7.18 3.73 -13.80
N GLU A 42 7.75 2.99 -14.74
CA GLU A 42 8.94 2.18 -14.49
C GLU A 42 10.19 3.06 -14.45
N HIS A 43 11.09 2.75 -13.53
CA HIS A 43 12.37 3.43 -13.35
C HIS A 43 13.47 2.38 -13.16
N GLU A 44 14.71 2.70 -13.50
CA GLU A 44 15.84 1.77 -13.35
C GLU A 44 16.02 1.27 -11.90
N GLU A 45 15.72 2.14 -10.93
CA GLU A 45 15.77 1.81 -9.49
C GLU A 45 14.48 1.19 -8.94
N GLY A 46 13.38 1.15 -9.71
CA GLY A 46 12.10 0.60 -9.26
C GLY A 46 10.88 1.20 -9.95
N LEU A 47 9.99 1.83 -9.18
CA LEU A 47 8.78 2.50 -9.69
C LEU A 47 8.70 3.95 -9.20
N LEU A 48 8.21 4.82 -10.06
CA LEU A 48 7.65 6.12 -9.68
C LEU A 48 6.13 6.02 -9.72
N VAL A 49 5.48 6.32 -8.59
CA VAL A 49 4.03 6.25 -8.47
C VAL A 49 3.44 7.64 -8.22
N ARG A 50 2.62 8.10 -9.15
CA ARG A 50 1.96 9.41 -9.07
C ARG A 50 0.66 9.33 -8.28
N ILE A 51 0.62 10.01 -7.14
CA ILE A 51 -0.60 10.22 -6.36
C ILE A 51 -1.25 11.51 -6.86
N ARG A 52 -2.33 11.38 -7.65
CA ARG A 52 -3.02 12.53 -8.29
C ARG A 52 -3.67 13.49 -7.31
N ARG A 53 -4.14 13.00 -6.16
CA ARG A 53 -4.76 13.82 -5.11
C ARG A 53 -4.49 13.20 -3.75
N SER A 54 -4.07 14.02 -2.80
CA SER A 54 -3.95 13.61 -1.40
C SER A 54 -4.80 14.50 -0.49
N LYS A 55 -5.11 14.03 0.72
CA LYS A 55 -5.89 14.81 1.70
C LYS A 55 -5.23 16.17 2.04
N THR A 56 -3.91 16.22 1.97
CA THR A 56 -3.09 17.42 2.26
C THR A 56 -2.82 18.28 1.04
N ASP A 57 -3.22 17.83 -0.16
CA ASP A 57 -3.01 18.52 -1.43
C ASP A 57 -4.30 19.20 -1.86
N GLN A 58 -4.51 20.42 -1.34
CA GLN A 58 -5.69 21.24 -1.66
C GLN A 58 -5.65 21.77 -3.10
N ALA A 59 -4.48 21.82 -3.74
CA ALA A 59 -4.28 22.30 -5.11
C ALA A 59 -4.32 21.17 -6.16
N ALA A 60 -4.37 19.90 -5.75
CA ALA A 60 -4.28 18.73 -6.62
C ALA A 60 -3.03 18.72 -7.52
N ALA A 61 -1.91 19.28 -7.04
CA ALA A 61 -0.64 19.25 -7.76
C ALA A 61 -0.18 17.79 -8.01
N GLY A 62 -0.58 16.90 -7.10
CA GLY A 62 -0.12 15.52 -7.06
C GLY A 62 1.31 15.42 -6.56
N VAL A 63 1.72 14.20 -6.19
CA VAL A 63 3.06 13.91 -5.70
C VAL A 63 3.52 12.57 -6.22
N GLU A 64 4.80 12.47 -6.58
CA GLU A 64 5.42 11.21 -6.95
C GLU A 64 6.06 10.55 -5.74
N VAL A 65 5.90 9.23 -5.66
CA VAL A 65 6.49 8.41 -4.62
C VAL A 65 7.38 7.36 -5.29
N ALA A 66 8.68 7.42 -5.01
CA ALA A 66 9.62 6.41 -5.46
C ALA A 66 9.47 5.13 -4.61
N ILE A 67 9.44 3.99 -5.28
CA ILE A 67 9.40 2.65 -4.67
C ILE A 67 10.58 1.85 -5.24
N PRO A 68 11.66 1.67 -4.47
CA PRO A 68 12.82 0.93 -4.95
C PRO A 68 12.55 -0.57 -5.06
N PHE A 69 13.37 -1.28 -5.83
CA PHE A 69 13.37 -2.75 -5.81
C PHE A 69 13.66 -3.28 -4.40
N GLY A 70 12.77 -4.16 -3.91
CA GLY A 70 13.00 -4.90 -2.68
C GLY A 70 14.05 -6.01 -2.87
N GLN A 71 14.88 -6.23 -1.85
CA GLN A 71 15.93 -7.26 -1.84
C GLN A 71 15.36 -8.69 -1.95
N HIS A 72 14.16 -8.93 -1.44
CA HIS A 72 13.51 -10.23 -1.49
C HIS A 72 12.35 -10.22 -2.49
N ALA A 73 12.36 -11.18 -3.42
CA ALA A 73 11.33 -11.27 -4.47
C ALA A 73 9.91 -11.37 -3.90
N GLN A 74 9.73 -12.08 -2.78
CA GLN A 74 8.43 -12.28 -2.13
C GLN A 74 7.83 -11.01 -1.54
N THR A 75 8.63 -10.02 -1.14
CA THR A 75 8.19 -8.75 -0.54
C THR A 75 8.49 -7.53 -1.40
N CYS A 76 9.01 -7.73 -2.62
CA CYS A 76 9.30 -6.65 -3.55
C CYS A 76 8.01 -6.09 -4.18
N ALA A 77 7.66 -4.85 -3.82
CA ALA A 77 6.47 -4.16 -4.34
C ALA A 77 6.53 -3.96 -5.86
N VAL A 78 7.70 -3.67 -6.41
CA VAL A 78 7.91 -3.49 -7.86
C VAL A 78 7.52 -4.76 -8.61
N ARG A 79 8.06 -5.92 -8.21
CA ARG A 79 7.75 -7.21 -8.82
C ARG A 79 6.29 -7.60 -8.65
N ALA A 80 5.69 -7.31 -7.50
CA ALA A 80 4.27 -7.58 -7.26
C ALA A 80 3.35 -6.73 -8.14
N ALA A 81 3.68 -5.45 -8.32
CA ALA A 81 2.95 -4.56 -9.20
C ALA A 81 3.10 -4.98 -10.68
N ALA A 82 4.31 -5.32 -11.11
CA ALA A 82 4.58 -5.83 -12.46
C ALA A 82 3.78 -7.11 -12.75
N HIS A 83 3.80 -8.09 -11.83
CA HIS A 83 3.04 -9.34 -11.97
C HIS A 83 1.54 -9.09 -12.13
N TRP A 84 0.98 -8.21 -11.28
CA TRP A 84 -0.43 -7.87 -11.39
C TRP A 84 -0.78 -7.13 -12.69
N ARG A 85 0.09 -6.22 -13.15
CA ARG A 85 -0.06 -5.51 -14.42
C ARG A 85 -0.01 -6.47 -15.61
N ALA A 86 0.89 -7.45 -15.62
CA ALA A 86 0.96 -8.47 -16.65
C ALA A 86 -0.35 -9.28 -16.74
N LEU A 87 -0.89 -9.72 -15.59
CA LEU A 87 -2.18 -10.43 -15.55
C LEU A 87 -3.35 -9.58 -16.09
N LEU A 88 -3.33 -8.27 -15.84
CA LEU A 88 -4.32 -7.33 -16.39
C LEU A 88 -4.15 -7.21 -17.91
N GLU A 89 -2.92 -7.04 -18.38
CA GLU A 89 -2.58 -6.89 -19.80
C GLU A 89 -2.95 -8.13 -20.63
N GLU A 90 -2.66 -9.34 -20.14
CA GLU A 90 -3.09 -10.62 -20.74
C GLU A 90 -4.62 -10.71 -20.98
N ARG A 91 -5.40 -9.93 -20.21
CA ARG A 91 -6.86 -9.87 -20.28
C ARG A 91 -7.36 -8.60 -20.98
N GLY A 92 -6.48 -7.89 -21.70
CA GLY A 92 -6.80 -6.68 -22.46
C GLY A 92 -7.03 -5.44 -21.60
N MET A 93 -6.65 -5.46 -20.32
CA MET A 93 -6.88 -4.37 -19.37
C MET A 93 -5.66 -3.46 -19.26
N THR A 94 -5.41 -2.65 -20.29
CA THR A 94 -4.20 -1.80 -20.38
C THR A 94 -4.36 -0.38 -19.86
N SER A 95 -5.58 0.03 -19.48
CA SER A 95 -5.88 1.37 -18.95
C SER A 95 -6.90 1.34 -17.80
N GLY A 96 -7.06 2.48 -17.11
CA GLY A 96 -8.00 2.62 -15.99
C GLY A 96 -7.44 2.15 -14.65
N PRO A 97 -8.31 1.73 -13.70
CA PRO A 97 -7.89 1.41 -12.33
C PRO A 97 -6.84 0.32 -12.26
N LEU A 98 -5.78 0.57 -11.49
CA LEU A 98 -4.77 -0.43 -11.17
C LEU A 98 -5.37 -1.52 -10.28
N LEU A 99 -6.04 -1.13 -9.19
CA LEU A 99 -6.64 -2.06 -8.24
C LEU A 99 -8.13 -2.25 -8.52
N ARG A 100 -8.46 -3.46 -8.96
CA ARG A 100 -9.82 -3.85 -9.37
C ARG A 100 -10.43 -4.87 -8.40
N PRO A 101 -11.77 -4.95 -8.29
CA PRO A 101 -12.44 -6.07 -7.65
C PRO A 101 -12.04 -7.39 -8.31
N VAL A 102 -12.03 -8.47 -7.53
CA VAL A 102 -11.87 -9.84 -8.04
C VAL A 102 -12.91 -10.69 -7.33
N ASP A 103 -13.78 -11.36 -8.08
CA ASP A 103 -14.83 -12.20 -7.52
C ASP A 103 -14.27 -13.54 -6.98
N ARG A 104 -15.14 -14.37 -6.41
CA ARG A 104 -14.75 -15.69 -5.88
C ARG A 104 -14.34 -16.69 -6.97
N HIS A 105 -14.69 -16.43 -8.22
CA HIS A 105 -14.37 -17.25 -9.38
C HIS A 105 -13.09 -16.77 -10.11
N GLY A 106 -12.41 -15.76 -9.57
CA GLY A 106 -11.20 -15.19 -10.17
C GLY A 106 -11.48 -14.22 -11.32
N ARG A 107 -12.75 -13.86 -11.57
CA ARG A 107 -13.07 -12.81 -12.55
C ARG A 107 -12.64 -11.48 -12.00
N ILE A 108 -11.75 -10.83 -12.72
CA ILE A 108 -11.33 -9.47 -12.44
C ILE A 108 -12.45 -8.55 -12.90
N GLY A 109 -12.75 -7.53 -12.12
CA GLY A 109 -13.70 -6.50 -12.48
C GLY A 109 -13.35 -5.90 -13.84
N THR A 110 -14.10 -6.34 -14.83
CA THR A 110 -14.26 -5.75 -16.15
C THR A 110 -15.67 -6.09 -16.56
N GLU A 111 -16.56 -5.10 -16.59
CA GLU A 111 -17.46 -4.89 -17.74
C GLU A 111 -18.44 -3.75 -17.48
N ARG A 112 -18.85 -3.16 -18.60
CA ARG A 112 -19.71 -1.99 -18.71
C ARG A 112 -21.16 -2.38 -18.38
N ASP A 113 -21.93 -1.45 -17.83
CA ASP A 113 -23.39 -1.60 -17.83
C ASP A 113 -23.98 -1.46 -19.25
N ALA A 114 -25.28 -1.72 -19.41
CA ALA A 114 -26.03 -1.56 -20.66
C ALA A 114 -26.10 -0.10 -21.17
N ALA A 115 -25.61 0.87 -20.39
CA ALA A 115 -25.41 2.27 -20.76
C ALA A 115 -23.95 2.58 -21.16
N GLY A 116 -23.04 1.60 -21.09
CA GLY A 116 -21.65 1.71 -21.50
C GLY A 116 -20.63 2.07 -20.41
N ILE A 117 -20.99 2.11 -19.12
CA ILE A 117 -20.12 2.53 -18.00
C ILE A 117 -19.59 1.32 -17.20
N ALA A 118 -18.29 1.05 -17.26
CA ALA A 118 -17.61 0.11 -16.34
C ALA A 118 -16.92 0.89 -15.21
N ARG A 119 -17.16 0.52 -13.94
CA ARG A 119 -16.60 1.22 -12.76
C ARG A 119 -15.77 0.31 -11.86
N ASP A 120 -14.87 -0.47 -12.44
CA ASP A 120 -14.17 -1.51 -11.68
C ASP A 120 -12.92 -1.00 -10.96
N ARG A 121 -13.14 -0.11 -9.99
CA ARG A 121 -12.13 0.38 -9.04
C ARG A 121 -12.45 -0.12 -7.64
N LEU A 122 -11.44 -0.53 -6.88
CA LEU A 122 -11.60 -0.73 -5.45
C LEU A 122 -11.93 0.57 -4.72
N THR A 123 -12.87 0.53 -3.78
CA THR A 123 -13.09 1.66 -2.86
C THR A 123 -12.08 1.63 -1.73
N GLY A 124 -11.88 2.76 -1.04
CA GLY A 124 -11.08 2.78 0.19
C GLY A 124 -11.61 1.82 1.27
N LYS A 125 -12.93 1.56 1.30
CA LYS A 125 -13.53 0.55 2.18
C LYS A 125 -13.10 -0.85 1.77
N SER A 126 -13.15 -1.17 0.47
CA SER A 126 -12.68 -2.44 -0.08
C SER A 126 -11.20 -2.69 0.24
N VAL A 127 -10.36 -1.66 0.13
CA VAL A 127 -8.94 -1.73 0.54
C VAL A 127 -8.82 -2.14 2.01
N SER A 128 -9.53 -1.45 2.92
CA SER A 128 -9.51 -1.82 4.35
C SER A 128 -10.00 -3.24 4.61
N SER A 129 -11.07 -3.68 3.93
CA SER A 129 -11.59 -5.04 4.05
C SER A 129 -10.58 -6.10 3.59
N ILE A 130 -9.84 -5.84 2.50
CA ILE A 130 -8.79 -6.75 2.01
C ILE A 130 -7.64 -6.83 3.01
N VAL A 131 -7.17 -5.69 3.54
CA VAL A 131 -6.11 -5.67 4.56
C VAL A 131 -6.55 -6.49 5.79
N ARG A 132 -7.77 -6.27 6.29
CA ARG A 132 -8.33 -7.05 7.41
C ARG A 132 -8.37 -8.54 7.09
N ALA A 133 -8.92 -8.93 5.95
CA ALA A 133 -9.02 -10.33 5.55
C ALA A 133 -7.64 -11.01 5.45
N ARG A 134 -6.63 -10.29 4.95
CA ARG A 134 -5.26 -10.81 4.88
C ARG A 134 -4.55 -10.85 6.23
N ALA A 135 -4.94 -10.01 7.19
CA ALA A 135 -4.47 -10.07 8.56
C ALA A 135 -5.06 -11.28 9.29
N VAL A 136 -6.37 -11.52 9.13
CA VAL A 136 -7.08 -12.68 9.67
C VAL A 136 -6.50 -13.98 9.11
N ALA A 137 -6.34 -14.07 7.78
CA ALA A 137 -5.74 -15.23 7.14
C ALA A 137 -4.28 -15.47 7.56
N ALA A 138 -3.59 -14.46 8.07
CA ALA A 138 -2.23 -14.57 8.58
C ALA A 138 -2.16 -14.80 10.09
N CYS A 139 -3.31 -15.01 10.75
CA CYS A 139 -3.43 -15.21 12.19
C CYS A 139 -2.73 -14.13 13.03
N LEU A 140 -2.80 -12.87 12.58
CA LEU A 140 -2.22 -11.77 13.36
C LEU A 140 -3.04 -11.50 14.62
N GLU A 141 -2.36 -11.15 15.70
CA GLU A 141 -3.01 -10.68 16.93
C GLU A 141 -3.88 -9.45 16.64
N HIS A 142 -5.09 -9.43 17.18
CA HIS A 142 -6.09 -8.39 16.91
C HIS A 142 -6.31 -8.12 15.41
N ALA A 143 -6.26 -9.15 14.55
CA ALA A 143 -6.42 -9.05 13.09
C ALA A 143 -7.62 -8.19 12.64
N GLU A 144 -8.70 -8.21 13.40
CA GLU A 144 -9.92 -7.44 13.15
C GLU A 144 -9.73 -5.92 13.22
N SER A 145 -8.64 -5.44 13.84
CA SER A 145 -8.30 -4.01 13.93
C SER A 145 -7.51 -3.49 12.72
N TYR A 146 -7.00 -4.39 11.88
CA TYR A 146 -6.20 -4.01 10.73
C TYR A 146 -7.06 -3.37 9.64
N THR A 147 -6.61 -2.22 9.14
CA THR A 147 -7.29 -1.48 8.07
C THR A 147 -6.27 -0.91 7.09
N GLY A 148 -6.70 -0.22 6.04
CA GLY A 148 -5.75 0.48 5.16
C GLY A 148 -4.84 1.48 5.88
N HIS A 149 -5.20 1.95 7.09
CA HIS A 149 -4.32 2.77 7.91
C HIS A 149 -3.08 2.00 8.40
N SER A 150 -3.22 0.70 8.67
CA SER A 150 -2.15 -0.16 9.17
C SER A 150 -0.98 -0.27 8.20
N LEU A 151 -1.22 -0.18 6.89
CA LEU A 151 -0.17 -0.15 5.88
C LEU A 151 0.72 1.09 6.05
N ARG A 152 0.09 2.25 6.25
CA ARG A 152 0.77 3.53 6.42
C ARG A 152 1.51 3.62 7.75
N SER A 153 0.85 3.27 8.84
CA SER A 153 1.46 3.35 10.18
C SER A 153 2.57 2.32 10.34
N GLY A 154 2.35 1.07 9.91
CA GLY A 154 3.34 0.01 9.99
C GLY A 154 4.61 0.31 9.18
N ALA A 155 4.47 0.89 7.98
CA ALA A 155 5.62 1.29 7.18
C ALA A 155 6.44 2.41 7.83
N ALA A 156 5.80 3.41 8.44
CA ALA A 156 6.51 4.45 9.19
C ALA A 156 7.25 3.88 10.40
N THR A 157 6.62 2.98 11.15
CA THR A 157 7.24 2.27 12.28
C THR A 157 8.47 1.47 11.84
N VAL A 158 8.36 0.70 10.74
CA VAL A 158 9.48 -0.09 10.21
C VAL A 158 10.62 0.80 9.71
N ALA A 159 10.32 1.87 8.98
CA ALA A 159 11.34 2.80 8.50
C ALA A 159 12.08 3.49 9.65
N TYR A 160 11.35 3.88 10.71
CA TYR A 160 11.97 4.48 11.89
C TYR A 160 12.83 3.48 12.66
N ALA A 161 12.37 2.24 12.83
CA ALA A 161 13.18 1.17 13.43
C ALA A 161 14.46 0.88 12.63
N ALA A 162 14.44 1.11 11.30
CA ALA A 162 15.60 1.09 10.42
C ALA A 162 16.45 2.38 10.45
N ARG A 163 16.19 3.29 11.41
CA ARG A 163 16.90 4.55 11.63
C ARG A 163 16.79 5.58 10.51
N VAL A 164 15.75 5.49 9.67
CA VAL A 164 15.46 6.55 8.70
C VAL A 164 15.04 7.82 9.46
N PRO A 165 15.59 9.00 9.13
CA PRO A 165 15.21 10.25 9.80
C PRO A 165 13.71 10.52 9.72
N VAL A 166 13.12 10.99 10.82
CA VAL A 166 11.68 11.27 10.93
C VAL A 166 11.21 12.25 9.86
N SER A 167 12.01 13.25 9.51
CA SER A 167 11.70 14.21 8.44
C SER A 167 11.54 13.53 7.09
N VAL A 168 12.40 12.57 6.75
CA VAL A 168 12.34 11.78 5.51
C VAL A 168 11.11 10.88 5.51
N ILE A 169 10.80 10.21 6.64
CA ILE A 169 9.58 9.39 6.79
C ILE A 169 8.33 10.27 6.65
N ALA A 170 8.31 11.43 7.30
CA ALA A 170 7.19 12.36 7.28
C ALA A 170 6.91 12.90 5.87
N ALA A 171 7.97 13.28 5.15
CA ALA A 171 7.90 13.69 3.75
C ALA A 171 7.41 12.55 2.85
N HIS A 172 8.04 11.38 2.93
CA HIS A 172 7.68 10.21 2.11
C HIS A 172 6.22 9.82 2.28
N GLY A 173 5.74 9.70 3.52
CA GLY A 173 4.34 9.42 3.76
C GLY A 173 3.43 10.64 3.66
N ARG A 174 3.90 11.85 3.40
CA ARG A 174 3.04 13.03 3.19
C ARG A 174 2.21 13.37 4.44
N TRP A 175 2.85 13.35 5.61
CA TRP A 175 2.29 13.99 6.79
C TRP A 175 2.51 15.50 6.67
N SER A 176 1.54 16.30 7.15
CA SER A 176 1.77 17.74 7.27
C SER A 176 2.90 17.99 8.27
N GLU A 177 3.77 18.95 7.98
CA GLU A 177 4.86 19.37 8.87
C GLU A 177 4.37 19.70 10.30
N LYS A 178 3.13 20.18 10.43
CA LYS A 178 2.51 20.53 11.71
C LYS A 178 1.80 19.35 12.40
N SER A 179 1.79 18.16 11.80
CA SER A 179 1.02 17.02 12.30
C SER A 179 1.84 16.15 13.26
N PRO A 180 1.42 15.98 14.52
CA PRO A 180 2.13 15.11 15.47
C PRO A 180 1.88 13.62 15.22
N VAL A 181 1.05 13.25 14.23
CA VAL A 181 0.57 11.87 14.02
C VAL A 181 1.74 10.90 13.77
N VAL A 182 2.73 11.32 12.98
CA VAL A 182 3.91 10.48 12.70
C VAL A 182 4.69 10.18 13.98
N LEU A 183 4.75 11.13 14.93
CA LEU A 183 5.42 10.97 16.22
C LEU A 183 4.76 9.88 17.07
N GLY A 184 3.46 9.65 16.92
CA GLY A 184 2.77 8.55 17.61
C GLY A 184 3.35 7.17 17.24
N TYR A 185 3.66 6.94 15.97
CA TYR A 185 4.25 5.68 15.51
C TYR A 185 5.70 5.53 15.96
N ILE A 186 6.42 6.64 16.04
CA ILE A 186 7.82 6.71 16.48
C ILE A 186 7.93 6.42 17.97
N ARG A 187 7.08 7.05 18.80
CA ARG A 187 7.02 6.82 20.25
C ARG A 187 6.81 5.34 20.59
N ALA A 188 5.99 4.62 19.82
CA ALA A 188 5.77 3.19 20.00
C ALA A 188 7.03 2.33 19.79
N VAL A 189 8.01 2.81 18.99
CA VAL A 189 9.33 2.17 18.84
C VAL A 189 10.28 2.64 19.93
N ASP A 190 10.32 3.95 20.19
CA ASP A 190 11.24 4.56 21.16
C ASP A 190 11.04 4.06 22.59
N GLN A 191 9.79 3.74 22.98
CA GLN A 191 9.46 3.24 24.33
C GLN A 191 10.31 2.02 24.75
N TRP A 192 10.85 1.27 23.78
CA TRP A 192 11.73 0.12 24.02
C TRP A 192 13.15 0.33 23.49
N GLN A 193 13.31 1.00 22.36
CA GLN A 193 14.65 1.19 21.77
C GLN A 193 15.48 2.25 22.49
N ASN A 194 14.85 3.39 22.81
CA ASN A 194 15.48 4.56 23.43
C ASN A 194 14.95 4.79 24.85
N ASN A 195 14.59 3.71 25.54
CA ASN A 195 14.10 3.78 26.91
C ASN A 195 15.24 4.16 27.86
N PRO A 196 15.13 5.24 28.66
CA PRO A 196 16.18 5.65 29.58
C PRO A 196 16.50 4.59 30.63
N MET A 197 15.58 3.67 30.93
CA MET A 197 15.80 2.56 31.87
C MET A 197 16.47 1.34 31.23
N LYS A 198 16.70 1.34 29.92
CA LYS A 198 17.30 0.20 29.22
C LYS A 198 18.76 0.03 29.65
N GLY A 199 19.06 -1.10 30.27
CA GLY A 199 20.40 -1.43 30.75
C GLY A 199 20.75 -0.83 32.12
N ILE A 200 19.80 -0.21 32.82
CA ILE A 200 20.03 0.36 34.17
C ILE A 200 20.07 -0.74 35.26
N GLY A 201 19.39 -1.87 35.08
CA GLY A 201 19.59 -3.05 35.94
C GLY A 201 19.30 -2.86 37.43
N LEU A 202 18.42 -1.92 37.78
CA LEU A 202 17.82 -1.75 39.11
C LEU A 202 16.41 -2.36 39.13
#